data_AF-A0A7V9R860-F1
#
_entry.id   AF-A0A7V9R860-F1
#
_cell.length_a   1.000
_cell.length_b   1.000
_cell.length_c   1.000
_cell.angle_alpha   90.00
_cell.angle_beta   90.00
_cell.angle_gamma   90.00
#
_symmetry.space_group_name_H-M   'P 1'
#
loop_
_entity.id
_entity.type
_entity.pdbx_description
1 polymer ?
#
loop_
_entity_poly.entity_id
_entity_poly.type
_entity_poly.pdbx_seq_one_letter_code
_entity_poly.pdbx_strand_id
1 'polypeptide(L)'
;MTQTPPDVANNPVQPFWTVQTVFDPDGGGHDFAYTIGLALHGLPELHVWARPTDGLDPGEDWKLSDRDMCRLLNEFAELLVRGRLKIAAELVRSYDFGEARVVFTVGTPVEPDDVEAYGVPPGALVLPLRWRLVREPVAPPAGVVDEELCRTELAALLATIPAGRRAPSGWRRPRPTSPFRLGQPYGPLTPLVQAQGIAIATATPVDLVDFVTRQLDADWSFGPRSVLAATAAAARPVGRVAEVAAARLAAEQIVKHVCGPSAGSARWRRVLEITGMASEETPELHYGMSRVLLEGTEAVLTMQAVADVADRSARLAGLGPWRAATSPSGMVAGPEWFAPAPVLGAIRDLLVPLDEASAALLAHAYLVSRDSWGNLLMRLRGWAVTSPMGAPPASGLLEGTPIGLFLSQRPDIAGLLTEWICCMTAALSNRAYLTAEEVERLHVPTKWLVTGLRDVLNRPVTVQSPCRTR
;
A
#
# COMPACT_ATOMS: atom_id res chain seq x y z
N MET A 1 -12.76 -27.64 23.79
CA MET A 1 -13.80 -26.77 24.36
C MET A 1 -13.22 -26.08 25.58
N THR A 2 -12.62 -24.92 25.37
CA THR A 2 -12.04 -24.07 26.41
C THR A 2 -12.93 -22.84 26.48
N GLN A 3 -13.62 -22.67 27.61
CA GLN A 3 -14.53 -21.56 27.84
C GLN A 3 -13.72 -20.26 27.94
N THR A 4 -13.98 -19.34 27.01
CA THR A 4 -13.54 -17.94 27.10
C THR A 4 -14.24 -17.28 28.28
N PRO A 5 -13.54 -16.60 29.21
CA PRO A 5 -14.18 -15.88 30.30
C PRO A 5 -15.00 -14.70 29.77
N PRO A 6 -16.02 -14.24 30.51
CA PRO A 6 -16.94 -13.21 30.05
C PRO A 6 -16.25 -11.85 29.89
N ASP A 7 -16.58 -11.17 28.79
CA ASP A 7 -16.19 -9.79 28.45
C ASP A 7 -16.55 -8.83 29.59
N VAL A 8 -15.53 -8.40 30.34
CA VAL A 8 -15.58 -7.16 31.10
C VAL A 8 -15.39 -6.03 30.11
N ALA A 9 -16.40 -5.16 29.99
CA ALA A 9 -16.52 -4.05 29.05
C ALA A 9 -15.18 -3.43 28.60
N ASN A 10 -14.91 -3.47 27.29
CA ASN A 10 -13.79 -2.84 26.58
C ASN A 10 -13.93 -1.31 26.55
N ASN A 11 -14.06 -0.65 27.69
CA ASN A 11 -13.87 0.79 27.73
C ASN A 11 -12.37 1.08 27.58
N PRO A 12 -11.96 1.93 26.61
CA PRO A 12 -10.57 2.32 26.46
C PRO A 12 -10.11 3.02 27.74
N VAL A 13 -8.93 2.63 28.25
CA VAL A 13 -8.30 3.33 29.37
C VAL A 13 -7.84 4.69 28.83
N GLN A 14 -8.27 5.79 29.46
CA GLN A 14 -7.76 7.10 29.07
C GLN A 14 -6.26 7.16 29.41
N PRO A 15 -5.37 7.38 28.43
CA PRO A 15 -3.93 7.39 28.69
C PRO A 15 -3.56 8.54 29.64
N PHE A 16 -2.92 8.20 30.75
CA PHE A 16 -2.30 9.17 31.68
C PHE A 16 -0.77 9.19 31.57
N TRP A 17 -0.23 8.42 30.62
CA TRP A 17 1.17 8.37 30.25
C TRP A 17 1.36 8.98 28.86
N THR A 18 2.60 9.33 28.54
CA THR A 18 3.05 9.68 27.19
C THR A 18 4.06 8.64 26.71
N VAL A 19 4.31 8.61 25.40
CA VAL A 19 5.40 7.81 24.80
C VAL A 19 6.40 8.77 24.19
N GLN A 20 7.67 8.61 24.56
CA GLN A 20 8.78 9.33 23.96
C GLN A 20 9.57 8.39 23.05
N THR A 21 9.80 8.82 21.81
CA THR A 21 10.65 8.14 20.83
C THR A 21 11.99 8.86 20.75
N VAL A 22 13.07 8.10 20.81
CA VAL A 22 14.44 8.59 20.65
C VAL A 22 14.98 8.05 19.33
N PHE A 23 15.42 8.96 18.47
CA PHE A 23 15.95 8.66 17.14
C PHE A 23 17.47 8.85 17.14
N ASP A 24 18.17 7.85 16.64
CA ASP A 24 19.61 7.86 16.40
C ASP A 24 19.91 8.41 14.99
N PRO A 25 20.37 9.66 14.87
CA PRO A 25 20.61 10.29 13.57
C PRO A 25 21.76 9.65 12.80
N ASP A 26 22.69 8.97 13.49
CA ASP A 26 23.86 8.35 12.88
C ASP A 26 23.54 6.93 12.36
N GLY A 27 22.35 6.40 12.68
CA GLY A 27 21.85 5.13 12.17
C GLY A 27 22.60 3.90 12.71
N GLY A 28 23.32 4.04 13.83
CA GLY A 28 24.01 2.96 14.54
C GLY A 28 23.06 1.91 15.12
N GLY A 29 21.76 2.20 15.15
CA GLY A 29 20.72 1.27 15.58
C GLY A 29 20.23 1.53 17.00
N HIS A 30 20.53 2.70 17.57
CA HIS A 30 20.11 3.13 18.90
C HIS A 30 18.74 3.83 18.89
N ASP A 31 17.85 3.45 17.98
CA ASP A 31 16.47 3.93 17.98
C ASP A 31 15.66 3.16 19.04
N PHE A 32 14.94 3.87 19.90
CA PHE A 32 14.08 3.25 20.91
C PHE A 32 12.91 4.15 21.32
N ALA A 33 12.01 3.61 22.13
CA ALA A 33 10.94 4.37 22.74
C ALA A 33 10.65 3.88 24.16
N TYR A 34 10.12 4.77 24.99
CA TYR A 34 9.68 4.44 26.34
C TYR A 34 8.49 5.28 26.81
N THR A 35 7.77 4.78 27.81
CA THR A 35 6.65 5.51 28.42
C THR A 35 7.12 6.46 29.52
N ILE A 36 6.36 7.53 29.75
CA ILE A 36 6.56 8.46 30.86
C ILE A 36 5.20 8.71 31.53
N GLY A 37 5.10 8.44 32.83
CA GLY A 37 3.92 8.72 33.66
C GLY A 37 3.28 7.50 34.31
N LEU A 38 3.66 6.28 33.92
CA LEU A 38 3.21 5.04 34.58
C LEU A 38 3.74 4.97 36.02
N ALA A 39 4.97 5.41 36.24
CA ALA A 39 5.63 5.44 37.55
C ALA A 39 4.87 6.27 38.59
N LEU A 40 4.23 7.37 38.16
CA LEU A 40 3.42 8.22 39.04
C LEU A 40 2.19 7.50 39.62
N HIS A 41 1.84 6.35 39.05
CA HIS A 41 0.73 5.50 39.46
C HIS A 41 1.21 4.15 40.02
N GLY A 42 2.50 4.05 40.41
CA GLY A 42 3.07 2.86 41.04
C GLY A 42 3.29 1.68 40.09
N LEU A 43 3.32 1.93 38.77
CA LEU A 43 3.62 0.93 37.74
C LEU A 43 5.00 1.22 37.14
N PRO A 44 5.77 0.20 36.71
CA PRO A 44 7.00 0.45 35.97
C PRO A 44 6.70 1.09 34.60
N GLU A 45 7.64 1.90 34.12
CA GLU A 45 7.61 2.38 32.74
C GLU A 45 7.91 1.22 31.77
N LEU A 46 7.58 1.37 30.50
CA LEU A 46 7.86 0.39 29.45
C LEU A 46 8.91 0.95 28.50
N HIS A 47 9.79 0.09 27.99
CA HIS A 47 10.82 0.45 27.01
C HIS A 47 10.86 -0.56 25.87
N VAL A 48 11.10 -0.12 24.63
CA VAL A 48 11.32 -1.02 23.49
C VAL A 48 12.39 -0.46 22.56
N TRP A 49 13.34 -1.30 22.16
CA TRP A 49 14.29 -1.00 21.08
C TRP A 49 13.62 -1.16 19.72
N ALA A 50 13.97 -0.31 18.76
CA ALA A 50 13.43 -0.40 17.41
C ALA A 50 13.95 -1.61 16.64
N ARG A 51 15.11 -2.17 17.02
CA ARG A 51 15.72 -3.37 16.45
C ARG A 51 15.57 -4.58 17.37
N PRO A 52 15.58 -5.82 16.84
CA PRO A 52 15.48 -7.01 17.65
C PRO A 52 16.62 -7.07 18.67
N THR A 53 16.29 -7.28 19.94
CA THR A 53 17.29 -7.47 21.00
C THR A 53 17.70 -8.93 21.15
N ASP A 54 16.90 -9.84 20.59
CA ASP A 54 17.00 -11.28 20.75
C ASP A 54 16.92 -11.98 19.38
N GLY A 55 17.42 -13.21 19.30
CA GLY A 55 17.30 -14.08 18.13
C GLY A 55 18.54 -14.15 17.26
N LEU A 56 18.45 -14.90 16.15
CA LEU A 56 19.54 -15.09 15.18
C LEU A 56 19.51 -14.07 14.05
N ASP A 57 18.36 -13.47 13.79
CA ASP A 57 18.20 -12.44 12.78
C ASP A 57 18.26 -11.07 13.47
N PRO A 58 19.37 -10.32 13.33
CA PRO A 58 19.52 -9.01 13.97
C PRO A 58 18.63 -7.94 13.33
N GLY A 59 17.86 -8.26 12.29
CA GLY A 59 16.96 -7.33 11.64
C GLY A 59 17.71 -6.16 11.00
N GLU A 60 18.88 -6.37 10.39
CA GLU A 60 19.67 -5.27 9.79
C GLU A 60 18.83 -4.41 8.82
N ASP A 61 17.97 -5.05 8.03
CA ASP A 61 17.00 -4.48 7.08
C ASP A 61 15.60 -4.23 7.67
N TRP A 62 15.36 -4.54 8.95
CA TRP A 62 14.03 -4.49 9.57
C TRP A 62 14.06 -3.80 10.94
N LYS A 63 13.26 -2.75 11.11
CA LYS A 63 13.06 -2.11 12.42
C LYS A 63 11.61 -1.67 12.60
N LEU A 64 11.18 -1.58 13.86
CA LEU A 64 9.92 -0.94 14.22
C LEU A 64 10.00 0.54 13.85
N SER A 65 8.96 1.06 13.21
CA SER A 65 8.83 2.51 13.03
C SER A 65 8.50 3.20 14.36
N ASP A 66 8.77 4.49 14.48
CA ASP A 66 8.39 5.30 15.66
C ASP A 66 6.90 5.16 15.97
N ARG A 67 6.06 5.12 14.93
CA ARG A 67 4.61 4.91 15.05
C ARG A 67 4.29 3.51 15.58
N ASP A 68 4.99 2.48 15.13
CA ASP A 68 4.81 1.12 15.64
C ASP A 68 5.22 1.00 17.10
N MET A 69 6.37 1.59 17.48
CA MET A 69 6.82 1.63 18.86
C MET A 69 5.82 2.36 19.76
N CYS A 70 5.32 3.53 19.33
CA CYS A 70 4.28 4.27 20.06
C CYS A 70 2.98 3.46 20.21
N ARG A 71 2.49 2.84 19.14
CA ARG A 71 1.29 2.01 19.19
C ARG A 71 1.48 0.82 20.14
N LEU A 72 2.64 0.17 20.04
CA LEU A 72 2.97 -0.99 20.85
C LEU A 72 3.10 -0.64 22.33
N LEU A 73 3.80 0.43 22.67
CA LEU A 73 3.95 0.85 24.07
C LEU A 73 2.62 1.27 24.68
N ASN A 74 1.75 1.94 23.93
CA ASN A 74 0.39 2.24 24.40
C ASN A 74 -0.42 0.95 24.65
N GLU A 75 -0.39 0.00 23.72
CA GLU A 75 -1.08 -1.28 23.87
C GLU A 75 -0.58 -2.07 25.10
N PHE A 76 0.75 -2.14 25.28
CA PHE A 76 1.35 -2.85 26.41
C PHE A 76 1.12 -2.12 27.73
N ALA A 77 1.12 -0.78 27.73
CA ALA A 77 0.78 0.02 28.90
C ALA A 77 -0.67 -0.23 29.33
N GLU A 78 -1.62 -0.29 28.40
CA GLU A 78 -3.00 -0.69 28.72
C GLU A 78 -3.08 -2.10 29.31
N LEU A 79 -2.34 -3.06 28.77
CA LEU A 79 -2.27 -4.42 29.31
C LEU A 79 -1.66 -4.42 30.72
N LEU A 80 -0.63 -3.61 30.98
CA LEU A 80 0.01 -3.47 32.28
C LEU A 80 -0.95 -2.85 33.31
N VAL A 81 -1.59 -1.73 32.97
CA VAL A 81 -2.58 -1.04 33.83
C VAL A 81 -3.75 -1.95 34.19
N ARG A 82 -4.17 -2.81 33.26
CA ARG A 82 -5.24 -3.81 33.49
C ARG A 82 -4.75 -5.06 34.24
N GLY A 83 -3.48 -5.15 34.63
CA GLY A 83 -2.89 -6.32 35.30
C GLY A 83 -2.82 -7.57 34.41
N ARG A 84 -2.85 -7.39 33.09
CA ARG A 84 -2.84 -8.47 32.07
C ARG A 84 -1.45 -8.70 31.47
N LEU A 85 -0.52 -7.77 31.64
CA LEU A 85 0.87 -7.94 31.24
C LEU A 85 1.68 -8.55 32.41
N LYS A 86 2.33 -9.69 32.17
CA LYS A 86 3.18 -10.37 33.16
C LYS A 86 4.62 -10.40 32.69
N ILE A 87 5.56 -10.38 33.63
CA ILE A 87 6.98 -10.64 33.34
C ILE A 87 7.11 -12.01 32.67
N ALA A 88 8.01 -12.11 31.70
CA ALA A 88 8.24 -13.28 30.84
C ALA A 88 7.04 -13.70 29.97
N ALA A 89 5.96 -12.90 29.91
CA ALA A 89 4.90 -13.14 28.95
C ALA A 89 5.42 -12.92 27.52
N GLU A 90 5.10 -13.85 26.63
CA GLU A 90 5.33 -13.69 25.19
C GLU A 90 4.07 -13.15 24.50
N LEU A 91 4.26 -12.14 23.67
CA LEU A 91 3.22 -11.59 22.80
C LEU A 91 3.70 -11.65 21.36
N VAL A 92 2.93 -12.33 20.51
CA VAL A 92 3.24 -12.50 19.09
C VAL A 92 2.44 -11.48 18.28
N ARG A 93 3.11 -10.79 17.36
CA ARG A 93 2.48 -9.90 16.39
C ARG A 93 2.95 -10.26 14.98
N SER A 94 2.02 -10.21 14.03
CA SER A 94 2.32 -10.38 12.61
C SER A 94 2.56 -9.00 11.99
N TYR A 95 3.64 -8.90 11.24
CA TYR A 95 4.04 -7.75 10.43
C TYR A 95 4.18 -8.19 8.98
N ASP A 96 4.32 -7.22 8.06
CA ASP A 96 4.59 -7.47 6.64
C ASP A 96 3.60 -8.46 6.03
N PHE A 97 2.31 -8.29 6.34
CA PHE A 97 1.20 -9.15 5.87
C PHE A 97 1.27 -10.62 6.32
N GLY A 98 2.01 -10.88 7.39
CA GLY A 98 2.18 -12.21 7.97
C GLY A 98 3.49 -12.88 7.60
N GLU A 99 4.31 -12.24 6.76
CA GLU A 99 5.63 -12.73 6.38
C GLU A 99 6.67 -12.58 7.50
N ALA A 100 6.47 -11.59 8.38
CA ALA A 100 7.29 -11.40 9.56
C ALA A 100 6.44 -11.62 10.82
N ARG A 101 7.02 -12.31 11.80
CA ARG A 101 6.46 -12.43 13.14
C ARG A 101 7.43 -11.83 14.14
N VAL A 102 6.93 -10.91 14.95
CA VAL A 102 7.69 -10.38 16.08
C VAL A 102 7.18 -11.04 17.34
N VAL A 103 8.11 -11.57 18.14
CA VAL A 103 7.82 -12.13 19.46
C VAL A 103 8.41 -11.22 20.52
N PHE A 104 7.54 -10.49 21.22
CA PHE A 104 7.90 -9.65 22.36
C PHE A 104 7.91 -10.48 23.64
N THR A 105 8.95 -10.32 24.43
CA THR A 105 9.10 -10.91 25.76
C THR A 105 9.23 -9.80 26.78
N VAL A 106 8.35 -9.77 27.77
CA VAL A 106 8.42 -8.79 28.86
C VAL A 106 9.60 -9.14 29.77
N GLY A 107 10.60 -8.28 29.80
CA GLY A 107 11.78 -8.44 30.64
C GLY A 107 11.52 -8.23 32.12
N THR A 108 12.57 -8.39 32.92
CA THR A 108 12.57 -8.02 34.34
C THR A 108 12.75 -6.51 34.49
N PRO A 109 12.19 -5.88 35.54
CA PRO A 109 12.42 -4.46 35.81
C PRO A 109 13.91 -4.13 35.92
N VAL A 110 14.33 -3.01 35.34
CA VAL A 110 15.70 -2.46 35.36
C VAL A 110 15.67 -0.97 35.71
N GLU A 111 16.83 -0.39 36.02
CA GLU A 111 16.94 1.05 36.24
C GLU A 111 16.85 1.81 34.90
N PRO A 112 16.37 3.06 34.87
CA PRO A 112 16.23 3.83 33.64
C PRO A 112 17.54 4.01 32.86
N ASP A 113 18.66 4.15 33.57
CA ASP A 113 19.99 4.36 32.97
C ASP A 113 20.46 3.12 32.19
N ASP A 114 20.01 1.91 32.54
CA ASP A 114 20.39 0.66 31.87
C ASP A 114 19.79 0.54 30.45
N VAL A 115 18.77 1.35 30.16
CA VAL A 115 18.02 1.35 28.88
C VAL A 115 17.88 2.76 28.31
N GLU A 116 18.74 3.69 28.75
CA GLU A 116 18.80 5.06 28.23
C GLU A 116 17.47 5.85 28.34
N ALA A 117 16.59 5.46 29.26
CA ALA A 117 15.28 6.05 29.48
C ALA A 117 15.36 7.29 30.39
N TYR A 118 16.22 8.26 30.04
CA TYR A 118 16.58 9.40 30.90
C TYR A 118 15.42 10.36 31.25
N GLY A 119 14.28 10.27 30.54
CA GLY A 119 13.06 11.01 30.86
C GLY A 119 12.24 10.43 32.02
N VAL A 120 12.60 9.23 32.50
CA VAL A 120 11.91 8.53 33.59
C VAL A 120 12.35 9.10 34.96
N PRO A 121 11.43 9.33 35.92
CA PRO A 121 11.77 9.86 37.23
C PRO A 121 12.78 8.99 38.00
N PRO A 122 13.70 9.58 38.79
CA PRO A 122 14.63 8.82 39.62
C PRO A 122 13.92 7.84 40.57
N GLY A 123 14.41 6.61 40.66
CA GLY A 123 13.85 5.55 41.51
C GLY A 123 12.62 4.84 40.93
N ALA A 124 12.16 5.22 39.74
CA ALA A 124 11.19 4.44 38.99
C ALA A 124 11.90 3.31 38.21
N LEU A 125 11.22 2.18 38.06
CA LEU A 125 11.72 1.03 37.31
C LEU A 125 11.17 1.02 35.88
N VAL A 126 11.92 0.43 34.97
CA VAL A 126 11.54 0.25 33.57
C VAL A 126 11.45 -1.25 33.24
N LEU A 127 10.37 -1.67 32.59
CA LEU A 127 10.20 -3.01 32.02
C LEU A 127 10.63 -2.99 30.54
N PRO A 128 11.77 -3.60 30.18
CA PRO A 128 12.20 -3.69 28.80
C PRO A 128 11.37 -4.75 28.06
N LEU A 129 10.79 -4.36 26.93
CA LEU A 129 10.18 -5.25 25.96
C LEU A 129 11.27 -5.71 25.00
N ARG A 130 11.86 -6.85 25.33
CA ARG A 130 12.80 -7.55 24.44
C ARG A 130 12.04 -8.18 23.31
N TRP A 131 12.61 -8.29 22.13
CA TRP A 131 11.92 -8.99 21.06
C TRP A 131 12.86 -9.61 20.04
N ARG A 132 12.35 -10.68 19.42
CA ARG A 132 13.01 -11.39 18.32
C ARG A 132 12.16 -11.33 17.06
N LEU A 133 12.83 -11.18 15.93
CA LEU A 133 12.24 -11.29 14.61
C LEU A 133 12.26 -12.75 14.15
N VAL A 134 11.11 -13.26 13.71
CA VAL A 134 10.96 -14.58 13.13
C VAL A 134 10.43 -14.41 11.72
N ARG A 135 11.29 -14.72 10.74
CA ARG A 135 11.01 -14.70 9.30
C ARG A 135 11.89 -15.73 8.60
N GLU A 136 11.56 -16.03 7.35
CA GLU A 136 12.37 -16.95 6.54
C GLU A 136 13.84 -16.48 6.45
N PRO A 137 14.83 -17.37 6.50
CA PRO A 137 16.23 -16.99 6.31
C PRO A 137 16.48 -16.56 4.85
N VAL A 138 17.60 -15.85 4.63
CA VAL A 138 18.03 -15.54 3.26
C VAL A 138 18.61 -16.81 2.62
N ALA A 139 17.94 -17.31 1.59
CA ALA A 139 18.39 -18.46 0.81
C ALA A 139 19.48 -18.06 -0.20
N PRO A 140 20.18 -19.02 -0.82
CA PRO A 140 21.06 -18.73 -1.96
C PRO A 140 20.30 -18.09 -3.14
N PRO A 141 20.96 -17.25 -3.97
CA PRO A 141 20.31 -16.61 -5.12
C PRO A 141 19.71 -17.62 -6.10
N ALA A 142 18.41 -17.47 -6.37
CA ALA A 142 17.64 -18.32 -7.29
C ALA A 142 17.26 -17.58 -8.58
N GLY A 143 17.24 -18.32 -9.69
CA GLY A 143 16.82 -17.83 -11.01
C GLY A 143 15.32 -17.55 -11.10
N VAL A 144 14.83 -17.23 -12.30
CA VAL A 144 13.39 -16.95 -12.52
C VAL A 144 12.56 -18.22 -12.41
N VAL A 145 11.39 -18.13 -11.77
CA VAL A 145 10.45 -19.26 -11.64
C VAL A 145 9.79 -19.61 -12.98
N ASP A 146 9.27 -18.61 -13.70
CA ASP A 146 8.64 -18.77 -15.01
C ASP A 146 9.18 -17.72 -16.01
N GLU A 147 10.20 -18.12 -16.78
CA GLU A 147 10.86 -17.22 -17.72
C GLU A 147 9.96 -16.79 -18.88
N GLU A 148 9.03 -17.65 -19.33
CA GLU A 148 8.16 -17.35 -20.47
C GLU A 148 7.10 -16.32 -20.10
N LEU A 149 6.54 -16.42 -18.89
CA LEU A 149 5.66 -15.40 -18.35
C LEU A 149 6.39 -14.06 -18.21
N CYS A 150 7.62 -14.06 -17.67
CA CYS A 150 8.44 -12.86 -17.57
C CYS A 150 8.79 -12.26 -18.94
N ARG A 151 9.00 -13.09 -19.97
CA ARG A 151 9.25 -12.64 -21.34
C ARG A 151 8.02 -11.99 -21.95
N THR A 152 6.84 -12.57 -21.73
CA THR A 152 5.56 -12.00 -22.15
C THR A 152 5.32 -10.63 -21.50
N GLU A 153 5.57 -10.52 -20.20
CA GLU A 153 5.48 -9.25 -19.46
C GLU A 153 6.48 -8.22 -19.98
N LEU A 154 7.73 -8.62 -20.25
CA LEU A 154 8.74 -7.75 -20.82
C LEU A 154 8.33 -7.20 -22.18
N ALA A 155 7.76 -8.05 -23.05
CA ALA A 155 7.27 -7.63 -24.36
C ALA A 155 6.13 -6.60 -24.23
N ALA A 156 5.19 -6.84 -23.31
CA ALA A 156 4.09 -5.90 -23.02
C ALA A 156 4.61 -4.55 -22.51
N LEU A 157 5.55 -4.54 -21.55
CA LEU A 157 6.17 -3.31 -21.05
C LEU A 157 6.95 -2.56 -22.15
N LEU A 158 7.70 -3.27 -22.98
CA LEU A 158 8.47 -2.64 -24.06
C LEU A 158 7.57 -1.97 -25.10
N ALA A 159 6.34 -2.46 -25.29
CA ALA A 159 5.35 -1.89 -26.19
C ALA A 159 4.78 -0.56 -25.68
N THR A 160 4.79 -0.30 -24.36
CA THR A 160 4.31 0.99 -23.81
C THR A 160 5.36 2.09 -23.86
N ILE A 161 6.64 1.74 -24.03
CA ILE A 161 7.74 2.73 -24.02
C ILE A 161 7.87 3.38 -25.41
N PRO A 162 7.66 4.71 -25.53
CA PRO A 162 7.70 5.39 -26.83
C PRO A 162 9.03 5.16 -27.58
N ALA A 163 8.95 4.95 -28.90
CA ALA A 163 10.12 4.87 -29.76
C ALA A 163 10.83 6.25 -29.80
N GLY A 164 12.13 6.28 -29.53
CA GLY A 164 12.95 7.51 -29.61
C GLY A 164 13.11 8.31 -28.31
N ARG A 165 12.39 7.99 -27.23
CA ARG A 165 12.67 8.56 -25.90
C ARG A 165 13.98 7.97 -25.35
N ARG A 166 14.90 8.83 -24.93
CA ARG A 166 16.20 8.42 -24.36
C ARG A 166 16.00 7.90 -22.93
N ALA A 167 16.58 6.74 -22.62
CA ALA A 167 16.64 6.23 -21.26
C ALA A 167 17.49 7.14 -20.35
N PRO A 168 17.25 7.16 -19.03
CA PRO A 168 18.13 7.84 -18.08
C PRO A 168 19.57 7.35 -18.19
N SER A 169 20.52 8.18 -17.74
CA SER A 169 21.93 7.78 -17.71
C SER A 169 22.12 6.52 -16.84
N GLY A 170 22.88 5.54 -17.33
CA GLY A 170 23.06 4.25 -16.65
C GLY A 170 21.97 3.21 -16.95
N TRP A 171 20.84 3.61 -17.53
CA TRP A 171 19.74 2.70 -17.88
C TRP A 171 19.85 2.24 -19.33
N ARG A 172 19.66 0.94 -19.55
CA ARG A 172 19.70 0.32 -20.88
C ARG A 172 18.30 -0.17 -21.23
N ARG A 173 17.79 0.21 -22.39
CA ARG A 173 16.52 -0.34 -22.90
C ARG A 173 16.74 -1.83 -23.19
N PRO A 174 16.04 -2.74 -22.51
CA PRO A 174 16.18 -4.17 -22.76
C PRO A 174 15.61 -4.52 -24.14
N ARG A 175 16.04 -5.68 -24.66
CA ARG A 175 15.46 -6.29 -25.86
C ARG A 175 14.44 -7.35 -25.42
N PRO A 176 13.46 -7.72 -26.26
CA PRO A 176 12.57 -8.86 -25.96
C PRO A 176 13.33 -10.17 -25.68
N THR A 177 14.53 -10.31 -26.25
CA THR A 177 15.42 -11.46 -26.06
C THR A 177 16.47 -11.23 -24.95
N SER A 178 16.32 -10.21 -24.12
CA SER A 178 17.23 -9.97 -22.99
C SER A 178 17.21 -11.17 -22.04
N PRO A 179 18.37 -11.69 -21.62
CA PRO A 179 18.41 -12.89 -20.79
C PRO A 179 18.12 -12.56 -19.33
N PHE A 180 17.39 -13.46 -18.65
CA PHE A 180 17.09 -13.40 -17.22
C PHE A 180 18.15 -14.19 -16.44
N ARG A 181 19.22 -13.53 -15.95
CA ARG A 181 20.40 -14.20 -15.37
C ARG A 181 20.71 -13.73 -13.96
N LEU A 182 21.21 -14.65 -13.14
CA LEU A 182 21.82 -14.31 -11.87
C LEU A 182 23.00 -13.33 -12.04
N GLY A 183 23.26 -12.52 -11.01
CA GLY A 183 24.37 -11.56 -10.98
C GLY A 183 24.15 -10.27 -11.79
N GLN A 184 22.96 -10.07 -12.35
CA GLN A 184 22.58 -8.77 -12.92
C GLN A 184 22.24 -7.76 -11.81
N PRO A 185 22.30 -6.43 -12.06
CA PRO A 185 22.20 -5.39 -11.01
C PRO A 185 20.96 -5.45 -10.13
N TYR A 186 19.84 -5.93 -10.67
CA TYR A 186 18.56 -6.09 -9.96
C TYR A 186 18.12 -7.55 -9.96
N GLY A 187 19.07 -8.48 -10.05
CA GLY A 187 18.83 -9.91 -10.10
C GLY A 187 18.32 -10.40 -11.46
N PRO A 188 17.82 -11.63 -11.54
CA PRO A 188 17.43 -12.24 -12.80
C PRO A 188 16.31 -11.48 -13.51
N LEU A 189 15.49 -10.69 -12.80
CA LEU A 189 14.44 -9.83 -13.37
C LEU A 189 14.93 -8.43 -13.80
N THR A 190 16.24 -8.20 -13.87
CA THR A 190 16.82 -6.93 -14.35
C THR A 190 16.19 -6.40 -15.65
N PRO A 191 15.90 -7.22 -16.68
CA PRO A 191 15.22 -6.73 -17.89
C PRO A 191 13.86 -6.08 -17.59
N LEU A 192 13.06 -6.66 -16.69
CA LEU A 192 11.76 -6.09 -16.31
C LEU A 192 11.93 -4.80 -15.52
N VAL A 193 12.83 -4.79 -14.53
CA VAL A 193 13.14 -3.58 -13.72
C VAL A 193 13.60 -2.44 -14.64
N GLN A 194 14.48 -2.72 -15.61
CA GLN A 194 14.96 -1.73 -16.58
C GLN A 194 13.85 -1.21 -17.50
N ALA A 195 13.01 -2.09 -18.05
CA ALA A 195 11.87 -1.68 -18.87
C ALA A 195 10.92 -0.78 -18.08
N GLN A 196 10.59 -1.18 -16.86
CA GLN A 196 9.68 -0.48 -15.96
C GLN A 196 10.21 0.90 -15.56
N GLY A 197 11.48 1.00 -15.15
CA GLY A 197 12.10 2.28 -14.81
C GLY A 197 12.17 3.23 -16.02
N ILE A 198 12.43 2.71 -17.22
CA ILE A 198 12.40 3.51 -18.46
C ILE A 198 10.97 3.97 -18.79
N ALA A 199 9.95 3.12 -18.59
CA ALA A 199 8.55 3.50 -18.80
C ALA A 199 8.18 4.70 -17.90
N ILE A 200 8.48 4.64 -16.61
CA ILE A 200 8.26 5.76 -15.67
C ILE A 200 9.07 6.99 -16.08
N ALA A 201 10.37 6.82 -16.35
CA ALA A 201 11.25 7.90 -16.75
C ALA A 201 10.81 8.61 -18.04
N THR A 202 10.06 7.94 -18.92
CA THR A 202 9.68 8.47 -20.24
C THR A 202 8.20 8.79 -20.40
N ALA A 203 7.40 8.53 -19.36
CA ALA A 203 5.96 8.81 -19.28
C ALA A 203 5.55 10.24 -19.68
N THR A 204 4.27 10.47 -19.93
CA THR A 204 3.76 11.83 -20.11
C THR A 204 3.55 12.52 -18.76
N PRO A 205 3.40 13.86 -18.73
CA PRO A 205 2.98 14.54 -17.50
C PRO A 205 1.63 14.03 -16.96
N VAL A 206 0.70 13.66 -17.83
CA VAL A 206 -0.62 13.12 -17.42
C VAL A 206 -0.44 11.78 -16.70
N ASP A 207 0.33 10.85 -17.28
CA ASP A 207 0.60 9.55 -16.64
C ASP A 207 1.26 9.72 -15.27
N LEU A 208 2.14 10.72 -15.10
CA LEU A 208 2.79 11.00 -13.83
C LEU A 208 1.83 11.60 -12.80
N VAL A 209 0.92 12.49 -13.21
CA VAL A 209 -0.15 13.01 -12.33
C VAL A 209 -1.04 11.88 -11.85
N ASP A 210 -1.47 11.02 -12.79
CA ASP A 210 -2.30 9.87 -12.46
C ASP A 210 -1.54 8.92 -11.54
N PHE A 211 -0.26 8.66 -11.81
CA PHE A 211 0.56 7.79 -10.96
C PHE A 211 0.66 8.32 -9.53
N VAL A 212 1.01 9.60 -9.35
CA VAL A 212 1.09 10.21 -8.02
C VAL A 212 -0.27 10.19 -7.31
N THR A 213 -1.35 10.49 -8.03
CA THR A 213 -2.71 10.44 -7.46
C THR A 213 -3.09 9.03 -7.02
N ARG A 214 -2.77 7.99 -7.82
CA ARG A 214 -3.02 6.59 -7.45
C ARG A 214 -2.18 6.13 -6.28
N GLN A 215 -0.97 6.67 -6.11
CA GLN A 215 -0.17 6.37 -4.92
C GLN A 215 -0.77 6.96 -3.65
N LEU A 216 -1.28 8.19 -3.73
CA LEU A 216 -2.02 8.80 -2.61
C LEU A 216 -3.30 8.03 -2.27
N ASP A 217 -4.02 7.53 -3.28
CA ASP A 217 -5.16 6.63 -3.06
C ASP A 217 -4.69 5.32 -2.38
N ALA A 218 -3.59 4.73 -2.84
CA ALA A 218 -3.06 3.46 -2.34
C ALA A 218 -2.63 3.51 -0.86
N ASP A 219 -2.18 4.67 -0.37
CA ASP A 219 -1.80 4.87 1.04
C ASP A 219 -2.93 4.58 2.04
N TRP A 220 -4.20 4.66 1.60
CA TRP A 220 -5.37 4.30 2.42
C TRP A 220 -5.68 2.80 2.43
N SER A 221 -4.88 1.99 1.72
CA SER A 221 -5.08 0.57 1.53
C SER A 221 -3.77 -0.20 1.75
N PHE A 222 -3.11 -0.61 0.67
CA PHE A 222 -1.80 -1.25 0.66
C PHE A 222 -0.79 -0.29 0.05
N GLY A 223 -0.33 0.69 0.84
CA GLY A 223 0.55 1.75 0.38
C GLY A 223 1.98 1.29 0.05
N PRO A 224 2.82 2.16 -0.52
CA PRO A 224 4.18 1.83 -0.97
C PRO A 224 5.04 1.16 0.10
N ARG A 225 4.97 1.61 1.35
CA ARG A 225 5.76 1.02 2.46
C ARG A 225 5.39 -0.44 2.73
N SER A 226 4.10 -0.76 2.62
CA SER A 226 3.60 -2.13 2.71
C SER A 226 4.12 -3.01 1.57
N VAL A 227 4.25 -2.44 0.37
CA VAL A 227 4.87 -3.12 -0.78
C VAL A 227 6.35 -3.36 -0.53
N LEU A 228 7.10 -2.36 -0.05
CA LEU A 228 8.53 -2.52 0.25
C LEU A 228 8.80 -3.62 1.28
N ALA A 229 7.94 -3.71 2.30
CA ALA A 229 8.01 -4.79 3.28
C ALA A 229 7.73 -6.16 2.65
N ALA A 230 6.67 -6.27 1.84
CA ALA A 230 6.32 -7.52 1.16
C ALA A 230 7.39 -7.97 0.14
N THR A 231 8.04 -7.03 -0.57
CA THR A 231 9.10 -7.35 -1.52
C THR A 231 10.38 -7.78 -0.82
N ALA A 232 10.74 -7.12 0.29
CA ALA A 232 11.85 -7.55 1.12
C ALA A 232 11.62 -8.97 1.66
N ALA A 233 10.42 -9.28 2.15
CA ALA A 233 10.05 -10.63 2.58
C ALA A 233 10.15 -11.66 1.45
N ALA A 234 9.54 -11.38 0.30
CA ALA A 234 9.54 -12.28 -0.86
C ALA A 234 10.95 -12.51 -1.44
N ALA A 235 11.88 -11.57 -1.26
CA ALA A 235 13.24 -11.67 -1.76
C ALA A 235 14.10 -12.69 -0.97
N ARG A 236 13.80 -12.91 0.31
CA ARG A 236 14.60 -13.75 1.21
C ARG A 236 14.66 -15.22 0.78
N PRO A 237 13.54 -15.92 0.54
CA PRO A 237 13.57 -17.34 0.16
C PRO A 237 14.21 -17.61 -1.22
N VAL A 238 14.48 -16.55 -2.00
CA VAL A 238 15.14 -16.65 -3.32
C VAL A 238 16.50 -15.93 -3.38
N GLY A 239 17.01 -15.45 -2.25
CA GLY A 239 18.32 -14.82 -2.16
C GLY A 239 18.47 -13.53 -2.97
N ARG A 240 17.42 -12.71 -3.07
CA ARG A 240 17.39 -11.46 -3.89
C ARG A 240 17.34 -10.16 -3.07
N VAL A 241 17.73 -10.21 -1.79
CA VAL A 241 17.61 -9.06 -0.86
C VAL A 241 18.46 -7.87 -1.33
N ALA A 242 19.69 -8.11 -1.77
CA ALA A 242 20.58 -7.05 -2.25
C ALA A 242 20.07 -6.42 -3.56
N GLU A 243 19.46 -7.22 -4.43
CA GLU A 243 18.87 -6.82 -5.69
C GLU A 243 17.63 -5.94 -5.49
N VAL A 244 16.78 -6.28 -4.51
CA VAL A 244 15.66 -5.43 -4.09
C VAL A 244 16.16 -4.09 -3.54
N ALA A 245 17.19 -4.11 -2.69
CA ALA A 245 17.80 -2.88 -2.19
C ALA A 245 18.39 -2.02 -3.34
N ALA A 246 19.03 -2.65 -4.32
CA ALA A 246 19.55 -1.97 -5.50
C ALA A 246 18.42 -1.38 -6.37
N ALA A 247 17.30 -2.09 -6.56
CA ALA A 247 16.14 -1.60 -7.29
C ALA A 247 15.48 -0.39 -6.59
N ARG A 248 15.44 -0.41 -5.25
CA ARG A 248 14.97 0.71 -4.43
C ARG A 248 15.84 1.96 -4.64
N LEU A 249 17.16 1.84 -4.50
CA LEU A 249 18.09 2.95 -4.72
C LEU A 249 18.03 3.48 -6.16
N ALA A 250 17.77 2.61 -7.14
CA ALA A 250 17.63 3.02 -8.53
C ALA A 250 16.41 3.92 -8.79
N ALA A 251 15.37 3.86 -7.95
CA ALA A 251 14.19 4.72 -8.05
C ALA A 251 14.55 6.21 -7.93
N GLU A 252 15.51 6.56 -7.06
CA GLU A 252 15.99 7.94 -6.90
C GLU A 252 16.55 8.52 -8.21
N GLN A 253 17.25 7.69 -9.00
CA GLN A 253 17.80 8.11 -10.28
C GLN A 253 16.68 8.40 -11.29
N ILE A 254 15.62 7.59 -11.30
CA ILE A 254 14.44 7.80 -12.14
C ILE A 254 13.72 9.09 -11.75
N VAL A 255 13.45 9.27 -10.46
CA VAL A 255 12.75 10.47 -9.96
C VAL A 255 13.58 11.72 -10.21
N LYS A 256 14.90 11.69 -9.95
CA LYS A 256 15.80 12.80 -10.27
C LYS A 256 15.80 13.13 -11.77
N HIS A 257 15.71 12.12 -12.64
CA HIS A 257 15.59 12.33 -14.08
C HIS A 257 14.26 13.01 -14.46
N VAL A 258 13.14 12.61 -13.84
CA VAL A 258 11.81 13.18 -14.08
C VAL A 258 11.71 14.61 -13.53
N CYS A 259 12.05 14.80 -12.26
CA CYS A 259 11.93 16.07 -11.54
C CYS A 259 13.01 17.08 -11.94
N GLY A 260 14.17 16.61 -12.41
CA GLY A 260 15.34 17.45 -12.66
C GLY A 260 16.04 17.90 -11.37
N PRO A 261 17.15 18.66 -11.48
CA PRO A 261 17.80 19.27 -10.33
C PRO A 261 16.80 20.14 -9.55
N SER A 262 16.72 19.94 -8.24
CA SER A 262 15.82 20.68 -7.34
C SER A 262 14.35 20.71 -7.78
N ALA A 263 13.86 19.65 -8.44
CA ALA A 263 12.49 19.57 -8.95
C ALA A 263 12.10 20.68 -9.94
N GLY A 264 13.07 21.23 -10.69
CA GLY A 264 12.86 22.36 -11.62
C GLY A 264 12.59 21.99 -13.08
N SER A 265 12.51 20.70 -13.44
CA SER A 265 12.34 20.31 -14.85
C SER A 265 11.02 20.84 -15.41
N ALA A 266 11.02 21.22 -16.70
CA ALA A 266 9.80 21.69 -17.37
C ALA A 266 8.69 20.62 -17.37
N ARG A 267 9.08 19.34 -17.44
CA ARG A 267 8.15 18.22 -17.37
C ARG A 267 7.49 18.13 -15.99
N TRP A 268 8.25 18.29 -14.92
CA TRP A 268 7.73 18.23 -13.56
C TRP A 268 6.86 19.45 -13.22
N ARG A 269 7.25 20.65 -13.65
CA ARG A 269 6.37 21.83 -13.57
C ARG A 269 5.03 21.58 -14.26
N ARG A 270 5.05 20.94 -15.44
CA ARG A 270 3.81 20.57 -16.13
C ARG A 270 2.96 19.56 -15.35
N VAL A 271 3.56 18.64 -14.60
CA VAL A 271 2.84 17.73 -13.69
C VAL A 271 2.09 18.55 -12.64
N LEU A 272 2.78 19.47 -11.97
CA LEU A 272 2.19 20.33 -10.92
C LEU A 272 1.08 21.24 -11.47
N GLU A 273 1.27 21.81 -12.66
CA GLU A 273 0.22 22.58 -13.35
C GLU A 273 -1.05 21.76 -13.59
N ILE A 274 -0.92 20.52 -14.05
CA ILE A 274 -2.08 19.66 -14.34
C ILE A 274 -2.82 19.28 -13.06
N THR A 275 -2.13 19.15 -11.93
CA THR A 275 -2.78 18.90 -10.63
C THR A 275 -3.63 20.07 -10.13
N GLY A 276 -3.55 21.25 -10.79
CA GLY A 276 -4.24 22.46 -10.35
C GLY A 276 -3.56 23.16 -9.17
N MET A 277 -2.41 22.67 -8.72
CA MET A 277 -1.67 23.22 -7.57
C MET A 277 -0.63 24.28 -7.98
N ALA A 278 -0.62 24.72 -9.24
CA ALA A 278 0.35 25.71 -9.74
C ALA A 278 0.24 27.09 -9.06
N SER A 279 -0.93 27.45 -8.54
CA SER A 279 -1.10 28.70 -7.78
C SER A 279 -0.53 28.64 -6.36
N GLU A 280 -0.18 27.44 -5.88
CA GLU A 280 0.35 27.15 -4.54
C GLU A 280 1.78 26.59 -4.62
N GLU A 281 2.54 26.93 -5.67
CA GLU A 281 3.92 26.47 -5.86
C GLU A 281 4.83 26.93 -4.72
N THR A 282 4.91 26.10 -3.67
CA THR A 282 5.91 26.21 -2.61
C THR A 282 6.96 25.11 -2.76
N PRO A 283 8.21 25.34 -2.28
CA PRO A 283 9.22 24.30 -2.24
C PRO A 283 8.76 23.02 -1.51
N GLU A 284 7.91 23.16 -0.49
CA GLU A 284 7.36 22.05 0.30
C GLU A 284 6.42 21.18 -0.53
N LEU A 285 5.57 21.77 -1.37
CA LEU A 285 4.68 21.02 -2.27
C LEU A 285 5.49 20.24 -3.31
N HIS A 286 6.49 20.88 -3.92
CA HIS A 286 7.41 20.21 -4.86
C HIS A 286 8.09 19.02 -4.19
N TYR A 287 8.61 19.22 -2.98
CA TYR A 287 9.26 18.19 -2.20
C TYR A 287 8.29 17.04 -1.91
N GLY A 288 7.11 17.33 -1.34
CA GLY A 288 6.08 16.35 -1.02
C GLY A 288 5.65 15.51 -2.23
N MET A 289 5.32 16.14 -3.35
CA MET A 289 4.90 15.43 -4.56
C MET A 289 6.02 14.58 -5.17
N SER A 290 7.27 15.07 -5.13
CA SER A 290 8.43 14.30 -5.60
C SER A 290 8.72 13.09 -4.69
N ARG A 291 8.45 13.22 -3.38
CA ARG A 291 8.54 12.13 -2.41
C ARG A 291 7.48 11.06 -2.68
N VAL A 292 6.24 11.44 -2.98
CA VAL A 292 5.20 10.47 -3.37
C VAL A 292 5.58 9.74 -4.66
N LEU A 293 6.12 10.46 -5.66
CA LEU A 293 6.63 9.83 -6.88
C LEU A 293 7.77 8.85 -6.59
N LEU A 294 8.68 9.22 -5.68
CA LEU A 294 9.79 8.36 -5.25
C LEU A 294 9.28 7.08 -4.60
N GLU A 295 8.43 7.19 -3.58
CA GLU A 295 7.90 6.04 -2.85
C GLU A 295 7.12 5.10 -3.77
N GLY A 296 6.32 5.65 -4.68
CA GLY A 296 5.64 4.86 -5.71
C GLY A 296 6.61 4.17 -6.67
N THR A 297 7.68 4.85 -7.09
CA THR A 297 8.70 4.27 -7.97
C THR A 297 9.49 3.17 -7.25
N GLU A 298 9.85 3.37 -5.97
CA GLU A 298 10.48 2.34 -5.15
C GLU A 298 9.61 1.08 -5.06
N ALA A 299 8.31 1.24 -4.76
CA ALA A 299 7.37 0.13 -4.68
C ALA A 299 7.27 -0.66 -5.99
N VAL A 300 7.17 0.03 -7.13
CA VAL A 300 7.08 -0.60 -8.45
C VAL A 300 8.37 -1.34 -8.80
N LEU A 301 9.54 -0.71 -8.65
CA LEU A 301 10.81 -1.31 -9.06
C LEU A 301 11.22 -2.49 -8.17
N THR A 302 11.00 -2.37 -6.86
CA THR A 302 11.27 -3.47 -5.93
C THR A 302 10.32 -4.64 -6.16
N MET A 303 9.04 -4.38 -6.42
CA MET A 303 8.08 -5.43 -6.79
C MET A 303 8.50 -6.13 -8.07
N GLN A 304 8.94 -5.38 -9.08
CA GLN A 304 9.39 -5.98 -10.33
C GLN A 304 10.62 -6.88 -10.18
N ALA A 305 11.49 -6.63 -9.19
CA ALA A 305 12.66 -7.47 -8.91
C ALA A 305 12.30 -8.86 -8.34
N VAL A 306 11.09 -9.01 -7.79
CA VAL A 306 10.57 -10.25 -7.17
C VAL A 306 9.20 -10.66 -7.71
N ALA A 307 8.76 -10.13 -8.86
CA ALA A 307 7.40 -10.30 -9.36
C ALA A 307 7.02 -11.75 -9.71
N ASP A 308 8.01 -12.61 -9.95
CA ASP A 308 7.85 -14.04 -10.21
C ASP A 308 7.62 -14.88 -8.95
N VAL A 309 7.91 -14.33 -7.77
CA VAL A 309 7.85 -15.04 -6.47
C VAL A 309 6.97 -14.35 -5.43
N ALA A 310 6.65 -13.07 -5.62
CA ALA A 310 5.78 -12.32 -4.72
C ALA A 310 4.34 -12.83 -4.75
N ASP A 311 3.67 -12.82 -3.58
CA ASP A 311 2.24 -13.12 -3.50
C ASP A 311 1.43 -12.24 -4.46
N ARG A 312 0.35 -12.81 -5.00
CA ARG A 312 -0.52 -12.10 -5.94
C ARG A 312 -0.99 -10.76 -5.37
N SER A 313 -1.36 -10.71 -4.08
CA SER A 313 -1.89 -9.50 -3.45
C SER A 313 -0.83 -8.41 -3.39
N ALA A 314 0.40 -8.76 -2.99
CA ALA A 314 1.53 -7.83 -2.97
C ALA A 314 1.83 -7.33 -4.40
N ARG A 315 1.84 -8.21 -5.40
CA ARG A 315 2.08 -7.85 -6.81
C ARG A 315 1.02 -6.87 -7.34
N LEU A 316 -0.25 -7.10 -7.03
CA LEU A 316 -1.33 -6.19 -7.40
C LEU A 316 -1.18 -4.83 -6.73
N ALA A 317 -0.77 -4.78 -5.47
CA ALA A 317 -0.54 -3.53 -4.76
C ALA A 317 0.68 -2.77 -5.30
N GLY A 318 1.80 -3.46 -5.55
CA GLY A 318 3.05 -2.84 -5.99
C GLY A 318 3.02 -2.31 -7.41
N LEU A 319 2.35 -3.00 -8.33
CA LEU A 319 2.29 -2.61 -9.75
C LEU A 319 1.03 -1.82 -10.10
N GLY A 320 -0.01 -1.92 -9.28
CA GLY A 320 -1.35 -1.40 -9.55
C GLY A 320 -1.41 0.09 -9.83
N PRO A 321 -0.91 0.96 -8.94
CA PRO A 321 -0.95 2.42 -9.17
C PRO A 321 -0.31 2.85 -10.49
N TRP A 322 0.84 2.26 -10.84
CA TRP A 322 1.53 2.58 -12.11
C TRP A 322 0.74 2.06 -13.32
N ARG A 323 0.34 0.79 -13.31
CA ARG A 323 -0.37 0.20 -14.45
C ARG A 323 -1.75 0.83 -14.65
N ALA A 324 -2.41 1.26 -13.57
CA ALA A 324 -3.67 2.01 -13.62
C ALA A 324 -3.46 3.41 -14.23
N ALA A 325 -2.35 4.09 -13.89
CA ALA A 325 -2.02 5.40 -14.42
C ALA A 325 -1.73 5.42 -15.92
N THR A 326 -1.26 4.30 -16.48
CA THR A 326 -1.02 4.16 -17.93
C THR A 326 -2.14 3.40 -18.65
N SER A 327 -3.25 3.09 -17.97
CA SER A 327 -4.40 2.40 -18.56
C SER A 327 -5.28 3.40 -19.33
N PRO A 328 -5.60 3.16 -20.61
CA PRO A 328 -6.48 4.04 -21.39
C PRO A 328 -7.90 4.18 -20.81
N SER A 329 -8.28 3.24 -19.94
CA SER A 329 -9.66 2.95 -19.62
C SER A 329 -10.13 3.46 -18.26
N GLY A 330 -9.19 4.04 -17.49
CA GLY A 330 -9.45 4.67 -16.21
C GLY A 330 -9.59 3.67 -15.07
N MET A 331 -8.97 4.02 -13.93
CA MET A 331 -8.98 3.32 -12.63
C MET A 331 -8.17 2.05 -12.47
N VAL A 332 -8.31 1.02 -13.30
CA VAL A 332 -7.59 -0.24 -13.08
C VAL A 332 -6.79 -0.72 -14.29
N ALA A 333 -5.75 -1.48 -13.97
CA ALA A 333 -4.70 -1.88 -14.89
C ALA A 333 -5.11 -3.01 -15.85
N GLY A 334 -5.96 -3.93 -15.41
CA GLY A 334 -6.30 -5.11 -16.19
C GLY A 334 -7.15 -6.12 -15.42
N PRO A 335 -7.49 -7.27 -16.06
CA PRO A 335 -8.39 -8.27 -15.51
C PRO A 335 -7.99 -8.82 -14.15
N GLU A 336 -6.70 -8.83 -13.81
CA GLU A 336 -6.22 -9.31 -12.53
C GLU A 336 -6.60 -8.41 -11.34
N TRP A 337 -7.02 -7.15 -11.61
CA TRP A 337 -7.60 -6.20 -10.64
C TRP A 337 -9.13 -6.19 -10.62
N PHE A 338 -9.80 -6.92 -11.50
CA PHE A 338 -11.26 -6.93 -11.51
C PHE A 338 -11.82 -7.66 -10.29
N ALA A 339 -12.90 -7.12 -9.74
CA ALA A 339 -13.65 -7.75 -8.68
C ALA A 339 -14.15 -9.15 -9.11
N PRO A 340 -14.41 -10.06 -8.16
CA PRO A 340 -15.00 -11.36 -8.47
C PRO A 340 -16.30 -11.23 -9.26
N ALA A 341 -16.55 -12.20 -10.16
CA ALA A 341 -17.73 -12.19 -11.05
C ALA A 341 -19.08 -11.94 -10.32
N PRO A 342 -19.34 -12.47 -9.11
CA PRO A 342 -20.58 -12.15 -8.38
C PRO A 342 -20.72 -10.67 -8.01
N VAL A 343 -19.61 -9.98 -7.70
CA VAL A 343 -19.62 -8.54 -7.39
C VAL A 343 -19.86 -7.72 -8.66
N LEU A 344 -19.18 -8.07 -9.76
CA LEU A 344 -19.39 -7.43 -11.06
C LEU A 344 -20.81 -7.64 -11.58
N GLY A 345 -21.36 -8.84 -11.42
CA GLY A 345 -22.75 -9.17 -11.77
C GLY A 345 -23.74 -8.31 -11.01
N ALA A 346 -23.58 -8.18 -9.68
CA ALA A 346 -24.45 -7.34 -8.87
C ALA A 346 -24.44 -5.87 -9.32
N ILE A 347 -23.28 -5.31 -9.67
CA ILE A 347 -23.21 -3.94 -10.20
C ILE A 347 -23.80 -3.85 -11.62
N ARG A 348 -23.54 -4.84 -12.48
CA ARG A 348 -24.13 -4.90 -13.82
C ARG A 348 -25.66 -4.90 -13.74
N ASP A 349 -26.25 -5.73 -12.88
CA ASP A 349 -27.70 -5.84 -12.72
C ASP A 349 -28.35 -4.53 -12.24
N LEU A 350 -27.63 -3.73 -11.45
CA LEU A 350 -28.08 -2.38 -11.05
C LEU A 350 -28.04 -1.35 -12.20
N LEU A 351 -27.14 -1.53 -13.17
CA LEU A 351 -26.90 -0.56 -14.23
C LEU A 351 -27.62 -0.88 -15.55
N VAL A 352 -27.88 -2.15 -15.85
CA VAL A 352 -28.59 -2.59 -17.06
C VAL A 352 -29.95 -1.89 -17.26
N PRO A 353 -30.76 -1.63 -16.21
CA PRO A 353 -32.05 -0.94 -16.37
C PRO A 353 -31.95 0.54 -16.73
N LEU A 354 -30.76 1.16 -16.61
CA LEU A 354 -30.59 2.59 -16.87
C LEU A 354 -30.65 2.88 -18.38
N ASP A 355 -31.34 3.96 -18.74
CA ASP A 355 -31.24 4.56 -20.07
C ASP A 355 -30.04 5.52 -20.16
N GLU A 356 -29.80 6.06 -21.36
CA GLU A 356 -28.67 6.97 -21.63
C GLU A 356 -28.72 8.23 -20.76
N ALA A 357 -29.93 8.78 -20.55
CA ALA A 357 -30.13 9.97 -19.72
C ALA A 357 -29.80 9.68 -18.24
N SER A 358 -30.25 8.55 -17.72
CA SER A 358 -29.98 8.10 -16.35
C SER A 358 -28.51 7.79 -16.14
N ALA A 359 -27.82 7.24 -17.15
CA ALA A 359 -26.38 7.01 -17.12
C ALA A 359 -25.59 8.33 -17.02
N ALA A 360 -25.97 9.33 -17.84
CA ALA A 360 -25.37 10.65 -17.81
C ALA A 360 -25.63 11.35 -16.46
N LEU A 361 -26.86 11.24 -15.94
CA LEU A 361 -27.22 11.77 -14.63
C LEU A 361 -26.46 11.08 -13.49
N LEU A 362 -26.21 9.77 -13.58
CA LEU A 362 -25.42 9.04 -12.59
C LEU A 362 -23.96 9.51 -12.58
N ALA A 363 -23.36 9.67 -13.77
CA ALA A 363 -22.01 10.21 -13.89
C ALA A 363 -21.91 11.64 -13.32
N HIS A 364 -22.92 12.47 -13.58
CA HIS A 364 -22.98 13.83 -13.02
C HIS A 364 -23.18 13.83 -11.50
N ALA A 365 -24.11 13.01 -10.98
CA ALA A 365 -24.35 12.88 -9.55
C ALA A 365 -23.09 12.42 -8.82
N TYR A 366 -22.36 11.45 -9.40
CA TYR A 366 -21.06 11.05 -8.92
C TYR A 366 -20.09 12.23 -8.88
N LEU A 367 -19.89 12.93 -10.00
CA LEU A 367 -18.97 14.08 -10.09
C LEU A 367 -19.22 15.13 -9.00
N VAL A 368 -20.48 15.52 -8.78
CA VAL A 368 -20.87 16.52 -7.76
C VAL A 368 -20.67 15.98 -6.33
N SER A 369 -20.82 14.68 -6.13
CA SER A 369 -20.69 14.06 -4.80
C SER A 369 -19.26 13.71 -4.38
N ARG A 370 -18.29 13.70 -5.31
CA ARG A 370 -16.90 13.26 -5.05
C ARG A 370 -16.26 13.96 -3.85
N ASP A 371 -16.39 15.28 -3.77
CA ASP A 371 -15.81 16.05 -2.68
C ASP A 371 -16.45 15.71 -1.34
N SER A 372 -17.77 15.43 -1.34
CA SER A 372 -18.51 15.01 -0.16
C SER A 372 -18.12 13.62 0.34
N TRP A 373 -17.46 12.79 -0.46
CA TRP A 373 -16.96 11.47 -0.03
C TRP A 373 -15.61 11.58 0.69
N GLY A 374 -14.79 12.59 0.36
CA GLY A 374 -13.50 12.85 1.02
C GLY A 374 -12.63 11.59 1.12
N ASN A 375 -12.15 11.29 2.33
CA ASN A 375 -11.28 10.12 2.61
C ASN A 375 -11.91 8.78 2.20
N LEU A 376 -13.24 8.65 2.20
CA LEU A 376 -13.90 7.41 1.76
C LEU A 376 -13.61 7.13 0.28
N LEU A 377 -13.65 8.16 -0.57
CA LEU A 377 -13.34 8.00 -2.00
C LEU A 377 -11.89 7.56 -2.21
N MET A 378 -10.93 8.21 -1.53
CA MET A 378 -9.51 7.83 -1.61
C MET A 378 -9.30 6.37 -1.21
N ARG A 379 -9.94 5.92 -0.11
CA ARG A 379 -9.87 4.53 0.34
C ARG A 379 -10.45 3.54 -0.67
N LEU A 380 -11.63 3.83 -1.25
CA LEU A 380 -12.26 2.97 -2.25
C LEU A 380 -11.43 2.87 -3.53
N ARG A 381 -10.86 4.00 -3.99
CA ARG A 381 -9.94 4.02 -5.12
C ARG A 381 -8.65 3.24 -4.81
N GLY A 382 -8.11 3.42 -3.61
CA GLY A 382 -6.94 2.68 -3.11
C GLY A 382 -7.15 1.17 -3.20
N TRP A 383 -8.29 0.68 -2.70
CA TRP A 383 -8.66 -0.74 -2.83
C TRP A 383 -8.79 -1.17 -4.29
N ALA A 384 -9.46 -0.39 -5.14
CA ALA A 384 -9.62 -0.75 -6.54
C ALA A 384 -8.27 -0.84 -7.29
N VAL A 385 -7.30 0.03 -6.97
CA VAL A 385 -5.99 0.06 -7.67
C VAL A 385 -4.97 -0.91 -7.08
N THR A 386 -5.12 -1.35 -5.82
CA THR A 386 -4.15 -2.23 -5.16
C THR A 386 -4.61 -3.69 -5.03
N SER A 387 -5.87 -3.99 -5.34
CA SER A 387 -6.49 -5.29 -5.05
C SER A 387 -7.48 -5.72 -6.15
N PRO A 388 -7.90 -7.00 -6.21
CA PRO A 388 -8.87 -7.50 -7.19
C PRO A 388 -10.29 -7.04 -6.84
N MET A 389 -10.52 -5.73 -6.93
CA MET A 389 -11.68 -5.03 -6.39
C MET A 389 -12.20 -3.92 -7.32
N GLY A 390 -11.52 -3.65 -8.43
CA GLY A 390 -11.99 -2.72 -9.44
C GLY A 390 -12.94 -3.37 -10.45
N ALA A 391 -13.09 -2.74 -11.61
CA ALA A 391 -13.99 -3.21 -12.65
C ALA A 391 -13.40 -2.96 -14.05
N PRO A 392 -13.83 -3.71 -15.07
CA PRO A 392 -13.58 -3.32 -16.45
C PRO A 392 -14.21 -1.95 -16.73
N PRO A 393 -13.84 -1.33 -17.87
CA PRO A 393 -14.45 -0.07 -18.30
C PRO A 393 -15.96 -0.21 -18.38
N ALA A 394 -16.71 0.84 -18.03
CA ALA A 394 -18.17 0.78 -17.95
C ALA A 394 -18.82 0.23 -19.24
N SER A 395 -18.30 0.61 -20.41
CA SER A 395 -18.72 0.08 -21.71
C SER A 395 -18.46 -1.43 -21.87
N GLY A 396 -17.36 -1.95 -21.31
CA GLY A 396 -17.04 -3.38 -21.28
C GLY A 396 -17.87 -4.16 -20.25
N LEU A 397 -18.11 -3.60 -19.05
CA LEU A 397 -19.01 -4.23 -18.06
C LEU A 397 -20.42 -4.40 -18.61
N LEU A 398 -20.88 -3.42 -19.39
CA LEU A 398 -22.22 -3.33 -19.98
C LEU A 398 -22.24 -3.74 -21.46
N GLU A 399 -21.24 -4.50 -21.91
CA GLU A 399 -21.19 -5.00 -23.28
C GLU A 399 -22.48 -5.77 -23.65
N GLY A 400 -22.98 -5.51 -24.86
CA GLY A 400 -24.21 -6.08 -25.38
C GLY A 400 -25.50 -5.36 -24.94
N THR A 401 -25.40 -4.23 -24.24
CA THR A 401 -26.56 -3.42 -23.82
C THR A 401 -26.59 -2.07 -24.55
N PRO A 402 -27.76 -1.40 -24.66
CA PRO A 402 -27.85 -0.05 -25.25
C PRO A 402 -26.95 0.97 -24.54
N ILE A 403 -26.92 0.94 -23.21
CA ILE A 403 -26.06 1.81 -22.39
C ILE A 403 -24.57 1.54 -22.63
N GLY A 404 -24.16 0.28 -22.82
CA GLY A 404 -22.78 -0.07 -23.17
C GLY A 404 -22.33 0.57 -24.49
N LEU A 405 -23.20 0.54 -25.52
CA LEU A 405 -22.95 1.20 -26.80
C LEU A 405 -22.86 2.72 -26.65
N PHE A 406 -23.79 3.33 -25.92
CA PHE A 406 -23.75 4.77 -25.60
C PHE A 406 -22.43 5.18 -24.94
N LEU A 407 -21.98 4.44 -23.92
CA LEU A 407 -20.74 4.71 -23.21
C LEU A 407 -19.50 4.56 -24.11
N SER A 408 -19.52 3.63 -25.08
CA SER A 408 -18.43 3.51 -26.06
C SER A 408 -18.28 4.75 -26.97
N GLN A 409 -19.36 5.52 -27.14
CA GLN A 409 -19.39 6.75 -27.94
C GLN A 409 -19.19 8.01 -27.09
N ARG A 410 -19.24 7.89 -25.76
CA ARG A 410 -19.19 8.99 -24.79
C ARG A 410 -18.09 8.76 -23.75
N PRO A 411 -16.81 8.89 -24.13
CA PRO A 411 -15.68 8.62 -23.25
C PRO A 411 -15.65 9.53 -22.00
N ASP A 412 -16.20 10.74 -22.10
CA ASP A 412 -16.37 11.69 -20.99
C ASP A 412 -17.26 11.11 -19.88
N ILE A 413 -18.39 10.50 -20.24
CA ILE A 413 -19.32 9.87 -19.30
C ILE A 413 -18.78 8.51 -18.86
N ALA A 414 -18.22 7.74 -19.80
CA ALA A 414 -17.70 6.41 -19.52
C ALA A 414 -16.57 6.42 -18.47
N GLY A 415 -15.68 7.42 -18.50
CA GLY A 415 -14.63 7.56 -17.49
C GLY A 415 -15.18 7.77 -16.08
N LEU A 416 -16.12 8.71 -15.92
CA LEU A 416 -16.77 8.99 -14.63
C LEU A 416 -17.55 7.78 -14.11
N LEU A 417 -18.28 7.09 -14.98
CA LEU A 417 -19.06 5.93 -14.59
C LEU A 417 -18.16 4.73 -14.26
N THR A 418 -17.06 4.52 -15.00
CA THR A 418 -16.05 3.49 -14.68
C THR A 418 -15.47 3.71 -13.29
N GLU A 419 -15.20 4.96 -12.94
CA GLU A 419 -14.72 5.30 -11.61
C GLU A 419 -15.75 5.05 -10.52
N TRP A 420 -17.00 5.46 -10.73
CA TRP A 420 -18.08 5.14 -9.81
C TRP A 420 -18.24 3.63 -9.63
N ILE A 421 -18.23 2.85 -10.71
CA ILE A 421 -18.30 1.38 -10.70
C ILE A 421 -17.16 0.80 -9.86
N CYS A 422 -15.91 1.23 -10.10
CA CYS A 422 -14.76 0.74 -9.33
C CYS A 422 -14.90 1.04 -7.83
N CYS A 423 -15.45 2.20 -7.47
CA CYS A 423 -15.71 2.53 -6.07
C CYS A 423 -16.80 1.61 -5.47
N MET A 424 -17.86 1.31 -6.22
CA MET A 424 -18.93 0.42 -5.75
C MET A 424 -18.46 -1.03 -5.64
N THR A 425 -17.68 -1.54 -6.60
CA THR A 425 -17.11 -2.89 -6.51
C THR A 425 -16.13 -3.03 -5.35
N ALA A 426 -15.32 -2.00 -5.09
CA ALA A 426 -14.43 -1.95 -3.93
C ALA A 426 -15.22 -1.91 -2.61
N ALA A 427 -16.31 -1.12 -2.56
CA ALA A 427 -17.19 -1.03 -1.39
C ALA A 427 -17.88 -2.37 -1.08
N LEU A 428 -18.39 -3.06 -2.12
CA LEU A 428 -19.00 -4.38 -1.97
C LEU A 428 -18.01 -5.45 -1.51
N SER A 429 -16.81 -5.45 -2.10
CA SER A 429 -15.75 -6.40 -1.75
C SER A 429 -15.23 -6.23 -0.33
N ASN A 430 -15.34 -5.01 0.23
CA ASN A 430 -14.85 -4.65 1.56
C ASN A 430 -15.97 -4.21 2.51
N ARG A 431 -17.20 -4.69 2.32
CA ARG A 431 -18.34 -4.22 3.10
C ARG A 431 -18.14 -4.30 4.62
N ALA A 432 -17.39 -5.30 5.10
CA ALA A 432 -17.07 -5.47 6.52
C ALA A 432 -16.25 -4.30 7.12
N TYR A 433 -15.56 -3.52 6.28
CA TYR A 433 -14.73 -2.37 6.68
C TYR A 433 -15.42 -1.02 6.51
N LEU A 434 -16.70 -1.02 6.10
CA LEU A 434 -17.50 0.18 5.92
C LEU A 434 -18.49 0.37 7.08
N THR A 435 -18.58 1.59 7.60
CA THR A 435 -19.61 1.95 8.57
C THR A 435 -20.97 2.10 7.87
N ALA A 436 -22.06 2.07 8.64
CA ALA A 436 -23.39 2.34 8.09
C ALA A 436 -23.48 3.75 7.49
N GLU A 437 -22.85 4.75 8.12
CA GLU A 437 -22.80 6.12 7.62
C GLU A 437 -22.07 6.20 6.27
N GLU A 438 -20.95 5.49 6.12
CA GLU A 438 -20.21 5.43 4.86
C GLU A 438 -21.06 4.81 3.75
N VAL A 439 -21.80 3.73 4.04
CA VAL A 439 -22.74 3.12 3.10
C VAL A 439 -23.84 4.11 2.70
N GLU A 440 -24.40 4.87 3.64
CA GLU A 440 -25.39 5.91 3.32
C GLU A 440 -24.80 7.01 2.43
N ARG A 441 -23.57 7.46 2.70
CA ARG A 441 -22.89 8.49 1.89
C ARG A 441 -22.68 8.07 0.43
N LEU A 442 -22.43 6.78 0.18
CA LEU A 442 -22.33 6.23 -1.19
C LEU A 442 -23.71 6.15 -1.88
N HIS A 443 -24.75 5.84 -1.12
CA HIS A 443 -26.10 5.63 -1.66
C HIS A 443 -26.87 6.92 -1.92
N VAL A 444 -26.84 7.88 -0.99
CA VAL A 444 -27.68 9.09 -1.02
C VAL A 444 -27.63 9.86 -2.35
N PRO A 445 -26.46 10.10 -2.98
CA PRO A 445 -26.39 10.85 -4.24
C PRO A 445 -27.12 10.17 -5.40
N THR A 446 -27.23 8.84 -5.37
CA THR A 446 -27.68 7.99 -6.48
C THR A 446 -28.99 7.26 -6.20
N LYS A 447 -29.60 7.47 -5.02
CA LYS A 447 -30.76 6.70 -4.53
C LYS A 447 -31.98 6.67 -5.46
N TRP A 448 -32.15 7.71 -6.26
CA TRP A 448 -33.27 7.89 -7.18
C TRP A 448 -32.97 7.38 -8.60
N LEU A 449 -31.70 7.05 -8.89
CA LEU A 449 -31.24 6.48 -10.15
C LEU A 449 -31.02 4.97 -10.04
N VAL A 450 -30.27 4.54 -9.02
CA VAL A 450 -29.80 3.16 -8.88
C VAL A 450 -30.60 2.46 -7.78
N THR A 451 -31.83 2.07 -8.13
CA THR A 451 -32.72 1.37 -7.20
C THR A 451 -32.11 0.04 -6.76
N GLY A 452 -32.05 -0.20 -5.45
CA GLY A 452 -31.47 -1.43 -4.88
C GLY A 452 -29.99 -1.33 -4.48
N LEU A 453 -29.28 -0.23 -4.80
CA LEU A 453 -27.87 -0.06 -4.42
C LEU A 453 -27.64 -0.22 -2.91
N ARG A 454 -28.51 0.36 -2.08
CA ARG A 454 -28.43 0.24 -0.62
C ARG A 454 -28.54 -1.19 -0.14
N ASP A 455 -29.43 -1.96 -0.75
CA ASP A 455 -29.65 -3.36 -0.39
C ASP A 455 -28.45 -4.20 -0.79
N VAL A 456 -27.90 -3.98 -1.98
CA VAL A 456 -26.68 -4.66 -2.46
C VAL A 456 -25.49 -4.31 -1.56
N LEU A 457 -25.31 -3.03 -1.20
CA LEU A 457 -24.25 -2.61 -0.27
C LEU A 457 -24.42 -3.23 1.13
N ASN A 458 -25.64 -3.52 1.59
CA ASN A 458 -25.86 -4.13 2.90
C ASN A 458 -25.91 -5.66 2.89
N ARG A 459 -25.86 -6.29 1.71
CA ARG A 459 -25.83 -7.75 1.56
C ARG A 459 -24.41 -8.18 1.19
N PRO A 460 -23.67 -8.87 2.07
CA PRO A 460 -22.34 -9.33 1.73
C PRO A 460 -22.42 -10.31 0.56
N VAL A 461 -21.79 -9.94 -0.56
CA VAL A 461 -21.59 -10.86 -1.68
C VAL A 461 -20.62 -11.93 -1.18
N THR A 462 -21.07 -13.17 -1.03
CA THR A 462 -20.20 -14.24 -0.55
C THR A 462 -19.17 -14.55 -1.63
N VAL A 463 -18.00 -13.94 -1.52
CA VAL A 463 -16.84 -14.32 -2.32
C VAL A 463 -16.28 -15.58 -1.66
N GLN A 464 -16.38 -16.72 -2.34
CA GLN A 464 -15.55 -17.87 -1.98
C GLN A 464 -14.10 -17.43 -2.19
N SER A 465 -13.43 -17.00 -1.13
CA SER A 465 -11.99 -16.77 -1.18
C SER A 465 -11.36 -18.09 -1.64
N PRO A 466 -10.66 -18.13 -2.78
CA PRO A 466 -9.90 -19.32 -3.13
C PRO A 466 -9.00 -19.61 -1.94
N CYS A 467 -9.13 -20.83 -1.39
CA CYS A 467 -8.33 -21.29 -0.27
C CYS A 467 -6.87 -20.86 -0.49
N ARG A 468 -6.28 -20.20 0.51
CA ARG A 468 -4.83 -20.07 0.62
C ARG A 468 -4.27 -21.49 0.80
N THR A 469 -4.09 -22.23 -0.29
CA THR A 469 -3.19 -23.38 -0.30
C THR A 469 -1.80 -22.82 -0.14
N ARG A 470 -1.26 -23.00 1.07
CA ARG A 470 0.16 -22.79 1.37
C ARG A 470 1.02 -23.74 0.56
#